data_AF-A0A853CE02-F1
#
_entry.id   AF-A0A853CE02-F1
#
_cell.length_a   1.000
_cell.length_b   1.000
_cell.length_c   1.000
_cell.angle_alpha   90.00
_cell.angle_beta   90.00
_cell.angle_gamma   90.00
#
_symmetry.space_group_name_H-M   'P 1'
#
loop_
_entity.id
_entity.type
_entity.pdbx_description
1 polymer ?
#
loop_
_entity_poly.entity_id
_entity_poly.type
_entity_poly.pdbx_seq_one_letter_code
_entity_poly.pdbx_strand_id
1 'polypeptide(L)'
;MEHRDALEAVSAALADPHRTLDVLLAAADEDEARQRVAEAFEVSPEQAQVVLDMQFRLLTATRRAALADELRRERTPLGTPMHLRAGLDDSGRRATVVVDGVEISGRGRTAARAVEDLARRVLEDVARPQHRPVIVQVEGVDGVERFVATHDQIRSYARDETPDEYFWNS
;
A
#
# COMPACT_ATOMS: atom_id res chain seq x y z
N MET A 1 14.03 0.35 3.36
CA MET A 1 13.23 -0.73 3.95
C MET A 1 11.79 -0.52 3.52
N GLU A 2 11.20 -1.50 2.86
CA GLU A 2 9.81 -1.41 2.44
C GLU A 2 8.88 -1.58 3.66
N HIS A 3 7.67 -1.02 3.61
CA HIS A 3 6.71 -1.08 4.75
C HIS A 3 6.41 -2.53 5.15
N ARG A 4 6.33 -3.42 4.15
CA ARG A 4 6.18 -4.86 4.33
C ARG A 4 7.29 -5.50 5.13
N ASP A 5 8.55 -5.19 4.82
CA ASP A 5 9.71 -5.75 5.52
C ASP A 5 9.67 -5.39 7.02
N ALA A 6 9.24 -4.16 7.33
CA ALA A 6 9.07 -3.71 8.70
C ALA A 6 7.92 -4.45 9.42
N LEU A 7 6.79 -4.65 8.73
CA LEU A 7 5.65 -5.42 9.26
C LEU A 7 6.00 -6.89 9.51
N GLU A 8 6.80 -7.51 8.64
CA GLU A 8 7.26 -8.89 8.80
C GLU A 8 8.12 -9.05 10.05
N ALA A 9 9.09 -8.15 10.26
CA ALA A 9 9.96 -8.16 11.43
C ALA A 9 9.18 -7.96 12.74
N VAL A 10 8.29 -6.98 12.76
CA VAL A 10 7.42 -6.71 13.91
C VAL A 10 6.48 -7.88 14.19
N SER A 11 5.90 -8.50 13.15
CA SER A 11 5.02 -9.66 13.32
C SER A 11 5.77 -10.87 13.90
N ALA A 12 7.03 -11.10 13.51
CA ALA A 12 7.84 -12.19 14.04
C ALA A 12 8.14 -12.00 15.53
N ALA A 13 8.54 -10.78 15.94
CA ALA A 13 8.77 -10.46 17.34
C ALA A 13 7.49 -10.57 18.19
N LEU A 14 6.37 -10.09 17.68
CA LEU A 14 5.08 -10.12 18.40
C LEU A 14 4.46 -11.53 18.50
N ALA A 15 4.92 -12.50 17.71
CA ALA A 15 4.49 -13.89 17.83
C ALA A 15 4.99 -14.55 19.12
N ASP A 16 6.13 -14.09 19.65
CA ASP A 16 6.70 -14.55 20.92
C ASP A 16 7.30 -13.37 21.72
N PRO A 17 6.45 -12.54 22.36
CA PRO A 17 6.90 -11.33 23.04
C PRO A 17 7.76 -11.62 24.28
N HIS A 18 7.65 -12.82 24.87
CA HIS A 18 8.49 -13.22 25.99
C HIS A 18 9.92 -13.47 25.52
N ARG A 19 10.08 -14.22 24.42
CA ARG A 19 11.40 -14.41 23.80
C ARG A 19 12.02 -13.09 23.37
N THR A 20 11.25 -12.14 22.82
CA THR A 20 11.77 -10.80 22.52
C THR A 20 12.31 -10.11 23.77
N LEU A 21 11.55 -10.10 24.87
CA LEU A 21 12.00 -9.51 26.13
C LEU A 21 13.24 -10.20 26.70
N ASP A 22 13.30 -11.53 26.66
CA ASP A 22 14.46 -12.30 27.12
C ASP A 22 15.73 -11.95 26.32
N VAL A 23 15.60 -11.82 25.00
CA VAL A 23 16.70 -11.39 24.11
C VAL A 23 17.19 -9.98 24.46
N LEU A 24 16.29 -9.06 24.75
CA LEU A 24 16.64 -7.67 25.12
C LEU A 24 17.29 -7.58 26.50
N LEU A 25 16.77 -8.33 27.49
CA LEU A 25 17.30 -8.33 28.84
C LEU A 25 18.68 -9.00 28.93
N ALA A 26 19.01 -9.89 27.98
CA ALA A 26 20.32 -10.49 27.87
C ALA A 26 21.37 -9.58 27.21
N ALA A 27 20.96 -8.47 26.58
CA ALA A 27 21.86 -7.51 25.94
C ALA A 27 22.47 -6.51 26.93
N ALA A 28 23.77 -6.27 26.79
CA ALA A 28 24.53 -5.29 27.56
C ALA A 28 24.32 -3.86 27.06
N ASP A 29 24.11 -3.69 25.75
CA ASP A 29 23.88 -2.39 25.10
C ASP A 29 22.95 -2.52 23.86
N GLU A 30 22.66 -1.37 23.24
CA GLU A 30 21.72 -1.26 22.11
C GLU A 30 22.23 -1.94 20.83
N ASP A 31 23.54 -1.85 20.54
CA ASP A 31 24.14 -2.48 19.37
C ASP A 31 24.08 -4.02 19.51
N GLU A 32 24.38 -4.53 20.70
CA GLU A 32 24.27 -5.94 21.02
C GLU A 32 22.81 -6.41 21.02
N ALA A 33 21.87 -5.60 21.52
CA ALA A 33 20.44 -5.88 21.45
C ALA A 33 19.95 -6.00 20.01
N ARG A 34 20.33 -5.07 19.13
CA ARG A 34 19.99 -5.11 17.70
C ARG A 34 20.53 -6.36 17.03
N GLN A 35 21.78 -6.71 17.30
CA GLN A 35 22.38 -7.92 16.73
C GLN A 35 21.68 -9.20 17.22
N ARG A 36 21.41 -9.31 18.51
CA ARG A 36 20.70 -10.49 19.05
C ARG A 36 19.27 -10.61 18.57
N VAL A 37 18.56 -9.49 18.39
CA VAL A 37 17.21 -9.49 17.78
C VAL A 37 17.28 -9.94 16.32
N ALA A 38 18.23 -9.43 15.55
CA ALA A 38 18.44 -9.86 14.16
C ALA A 38 18.67 -11.37 14.07
N GLU A 39 19.56 -11.92 14.91
CA GLU A 39 19.88 -13.35 14.96
C GLU A 39 18.71 -14.20 15.46
N ALA A 40 18.03 -13.77 16.53
CA ALA A 40 16.97 -14.56 17.16
C ALA A 40 15.71 -14.68 16.27
N PHE A 41 15.43 -13.65 15.46
CA PHE A 41 14.25 -13.59 14.60
C PHE A 41 14.55 -13.74 13.11
N GLU A 42 15.81 -14.00 12.75
CA GLU A 42 16.27 -14.16 11.36
C GLU A 42 15.90 -12.96 10.46
N VAL A 43 16.05 -11.74 11.00
CA VAL A 43 15.74 -10.48 10.31
C VAL A 43 17.00 -9.66 10.03
N SER A 44 16.92 -8.70 9.11
CA SER A 44 18.03 -7.78 8.83
C SER A 44 18.32 -6.86 10.03
N PRO A 45 19.53 -6.28 10.13
CA PRO A 45 19.84 -5.28 11.17
C PRO A 45 18.88 -4.08 11.16
N GLU A 46 18.44 -3.62 9.98
CA GLU A 46 17.47 -2.54 9.84
C GLU A 46 16.09 -2.95 10.37
N GLN A 47 15.66 -4.17 10.08
CA GLN A 47 14.43 -4.75 10.61
C GLN A 47 14.49 -4.94 12.12
N ALA A 48 15.64 -5.36 12.65
CA ALA A 48 15.86 -5.49 14.08
C ALA A 48 15.73 -4.14 14.81
N GLN A 49 16.20 -3.04 14.21
CA GLN A 49 15.99 -1.69 14.76
C GLN A 49 14.49 -1.35 14.88
N VAL A 50 13.67 -1.69 13.88
CA VAL A 50 12.21 -1.47 13.96
C VAL A 50 11.57 -2.24 15.12
N VAL A 51 12.04 -3.47 15.37
CA VAL A 51 11.59 -4.28 16.51
C VAL A 51 11.97 -3.59 17.84
N LEU A 52 13.17 -3.01 17.94
CA LEU A 52 13.60 -2.25 19.12
C LEU A 52 12.77 -0.98 19.33
N ASP A 53 12.40 -0.30 18.25
CA ASP A 53 11.58 0.91 18.28
C ASP A 53 10.10 0.63 18.61
N MET A 54 9.69 -0.64 18.76
CA MET A 54 8.33 -1.00 19.15
C MET A 54 7.97 -0.44 20.53
N GLN A 55 6.91 0.36 20.57
CA GLN A 55 6.30 0.79 21.83
C GLN A 55 5.51 -0.37 22.45
N PHE A 56 5.58 -0.54 23.79
CA PHE A 56 4.83 -1.56 24.55
C PHE A 56 3.32 -1.64 24.23
N ARG A 57 2.72 -0.54 23.71
CA ARG A 57 1.33 -0.51 23.22
C ARG A 57 1.03 -1.55 22.14
N LEU A 58 2.02 -1.93 21.34
CA LEU A 58 1.90 -2.94 20.28
C LEU A 58 1.76 -4.37 20.83
N LEU A 59 2.12 -4.61 22.10
CA LEU A 59 2.02 -5.93 22.73
C LEU A 59 0.58 -6.32 23.10
N THR A 60 -0.42 -5.44 22.95
CA THR A 60 -1.81 -5.81 23.21
C THR A 60 -2.32 -6.80 22.17
N ALA A 61 -3.11 -7.81 22.57
CA ALA A 61 -3.64 -8.83 21.66
C ALA A 61 -4.38 -8.22 20.46
N THR A 62 -5.17 -7.16 20.69
CA THR A 62 -5.87 -6.42 19.62
C THR A 62 -4.92 -5.80 18.61
N ARG A 63 -3.82 -5.19 19.06
CA ARG A 63 -2.85 -4.57 18.14
C ARG A 63 -2.02 -5.60 17.38
N ARG A 64 -1.64 -6.71 18.04
CA ARG A 64 -1.00 -7.84 17.35
C ARG A 64 -1.89 -8.42 16.26
N ALA A 65 -3.18 -8.62 16.54
CA ALA A 65 -4.14 -9.10 15.54
C ALA A 65 -4.27 -8.12 14.36
N ALA A 66 -4.39 -6.81 14.64
CA ALA A 66 -4.48 -5.79 13.60
C ALA A 66 -3.22 -5.74 12.69
N LEU A 67 -2.03 -5.85 13.27
CA LEU A 67 -0.76 -5.94 12.52
C LEU A 67 -0.67 -7.22 11.70
N ALA A 68 -1.08 -8.37 12.25
CA ALA A 68 -1.13 -9.62 11.51
C ALA A 68 -2.12 -9.57 10.34
N ASP A 69 -3.25 -8.88 10.50
CA ASP A 69 -4.22 -8.63 9.43
C ASP A 69 -3.69 -7.67 8.36
N GLU A 70 -2.92 -6.66 8.76
CA GLU A 70 -2.21 -5.76 7.84
C GLU A 70 -1.18 -6.53 7.02
N LEU A 71 -0.28 -7.27 7.66
CA LEU A 71 0.71 -8.10 6.97
C LEU A 71 0.06 -9.14 6.06
N ARG A 72 -1.06 -9.75 6.46
CA ARG A 72 -1.79 -10.69 5.61
C ARG A 72 -2.29 -10.03 4.33
N ARG A 73 -2.78 -8.79 4.40
CA ARG A 73 -3.25 -8.04 3.23
C ARG A 73 -2.10 -7.75 2.27
N GLU A 74 -0.94 -7.34 2.79
CA GLU A 74 0.24 -7.08 1.95
C GLU A 74 0.81 -8.36 1.31
N ARG A 75 0.73 -9.50 1.99
CA ARG A 75 1.14 -10.79 1.43
C ARG A 75 0.15 -11.36 0.41
N THR A 76 -1.07 -10.83 0.34
CA THR A 76 -2.09 -11.34 -0.58
C THR A 76 -1.75 -10.86 -1.99
N PRO A 77 -1.52 -11.75 -2.96
CA PRO A 77 -1.26 -11.35 -4.33
C PRO A 77 -2.40 -10.49 -4.88
N LEU A 78 -2.04 -9.43 -5.60
CA LEU A 78 -3.02 -8.59 -6.27
C LEU A 78 -3.77 -9.39 -7.34
N GLY A 79 -5.06 -9.13 -7.49
CA GLY A 79 -5.86 -9.71 -8.58
C GLY A 79 -5.36 -9.27 -9.95
N THR A 80 -5.80 -9.94 -11.02
CA THR A 80 -5.48 -9.54 -12.40
C THR A 80 -5.84 -8.06 -12.64
N PRO A 81 -5.02 -7.22 -13.27
CA PRO A 81 -5.37 -5.82 -13.49
C PRO A 81 -6.74 -5.63 -14.19
N MET A 82 -7.47 -4.59 -13.80
CA MET A 82 -8.71 -4.15 -14.44
C MET A 82 -8.40 -2.97 -15.35
N HIS A 83 -8.80 -3.06 -16.62
CA HIS A 83 -8.61 -1.98 -17.60
C HIS A 83 -9.92 -1.26 -17.84
N LEU A 84 -9.95 0.05 -17.59
CA LEU A 84 -11.12 0.89 -17.70
C LEU A 84 -10.83 2.11 -18.58
N ARG A 85 -11.91 2.72 -19.09
CA ARG A 85 -11.86 3.99 -19.81
C ARG A 85 -12.73 5.01 -19.09
N ALA A 86 -12.15 6.17 -18.84
CA ALA A 86 -12.84 7.30 -18.26
C ALA A 86 -13.12 8.37 -19.33
N GLY A 87 -14.34 8.90 -19.29
CA GLY A 87 -14.74 10.05 -20.10
C GLY A 87 -14.81 11.31 -19.25
N LEU A 88 -14.54 12.45 -19.87
CA LEU A 88 -14.86 13.76 -19.33
C LEU A 88 -16.18 14.26 -19.88
N ASP A 89 -16.89 15.04 -19.07
CA ASP A 89 -18.00 15.85 -19.55
C ASP A 89 -17.50 17.03 -20.42
N ASP A 90 -18.41 17.66 -21.16
CA ASP A 90 -18.09 18.80 -22.05
C ASP A 90 -17.39 19.96 -21.32
N SER A 91 -17.63 20.10 -20.00
CA SER A 91 -17.02 21.14 -19.18
C SER A 91 -15.60 20.80 -18.70
N GLY A 92 -15.18 19.53 -18.83
CA GLY A 92 -13.94 19.00 -18.27
C GLY A 92 -13.88 19.05 -16.75
N ARG A 93 -15.02 19.14 -16.05
CA ARG A 93 -15.08 19.27 -14.58
C ARG A 93 -15.56 18.00 -13.90
N ARG A 94 -16.02 17.02 -14.66
CA ARG A 94 -16.43 15.71 -14.18
C ARG A 94 -15.77 14.63 -15.03
N ALA A 95 -15.02 13.76 -14.37
CA ALA A 95 -14.45 12.56 -14.96
C ALA A 95 -15.25 11.35 -14.48
N THR A 96 -15.53 10.40 -15.37
CA THR A 96 -16.48 9.33 -15.11
C THR A 96 -15.97 8.01 -15.65
N VAL A 97 -16.07 6.95 -14.87
CA VAL A 97 -15.74 5.57 -15.27
C VAL A 97 -16.87 4.64 -14.83
N VAL A 98 -17.10 3.57 -15.59
CA VAL A 98 -18.09 2.54 -15.23
C VAL A 98 -17.35 1.27 -14.82
N VAL A 99 -17.67 0.76 -13.63
CA VAL A 99 -17.10 -0.46 -13.06
C VAL A 99 -18.25 -1.39 -12.73
N ASP A 100 -18.30 -2.55 -13.38
CA ASP A 100 -19.37 -3.55 -13.18
C ASP A 100 -20.79 -2.96 -13.27
N GLY A 101 -21.00 -1.98 -14.15
CA GLY A 101 -22.28 -1.28 -14.34
C GLY A 101 -22.57 -0.16 -13.35
N VAL A 102 -21.67 0.10 -12.39
CA VAL A 102 -21.76 1.22 -11.45
C VAL A 102 -20.91 2.39 -11.94
N GLU A 103 -21.51 3.58 -11.98
CA GLU A 103 -20.80 4.80 -12.34
C GLU A 103 -20.02 5.36 -11.15
N ILE A 104 -18.71 5.56 -11.33
CA ILE A 104 -17.84 6.27 -10.40
C ILE A 104 -17.43 7.57 -11.05
N SER A 105 -17.62 8.69 -10.33
CA SER A 105 -17.33 10.02 -10.86
C SER A 105 -16.46 10.84 -9.94
N GLY A 106 -15.39 11.44 -10.48
CA GLY A 106 -14.60 12.47 -9.82
C GLY A 106 -14.99 13.87 -10.30
N ARG A 107 -14.83 14.88 -9.45
CA ARG A 107 -15.15 16.28 -9.77
C ARG A 107 -14.00 17.21 -9.46
N GLY A 108 -13.83 18.25 -10.28
CA GLY A 108 -12.78 19.24 -10.10
C GLY A 108 -13.06 20.56 -10.80
N ARG A 109 -12.27 21.59 -10.47
CA ARG A 109 -12.32 22.88 -11.16
C ARG A 109 -11.68 22.84 -12.56
N THR A 110 -10.86 21.83 -12.81
CA THR A 110 -10.16 21.56 -14.07
C THR A 110 -10.22 20.06 -14.35
N ALA A 111 -9.94 19.66 -15.60
CA ALA A 111 -9.87 18.26 -16.02
C ALA A 111 -8.90 17.46 -15.15
N ALA A 112 -7.69 17.98 -14.93
CA ALA A 112 -6.70 17.34 -14.06
C ALA A 112 -7.23 17.09 -12.63
N ARG A 113 -7.96 18.06 -12.05
CA ARG A 113 -8.54 17.89 -10.70
C ARG A 113 -9.72 16.91 -10.69
N ALA A 114 -10.51 16.86 -11.76
CA ALA A 114 -11.58 15.88 -11.90
C ALA A 114 -11.02 14.45 -12.02
N VAL A 115 -9.92 14.29 -12.76
CA VAL A 115 -9.18 13.02 -12.89
C VAL A 115 -8.53 12.61 -11.57
N GLU A 116 -7.92 13.55 -10.84
CA GLU A 116 -7.32 13.28 -9.52
C GLU A 116 -8.38 12.80 -8.51
N ASP A 117 -9.54 13.46 -8.46
CA ASP A 117 -10.65 13.04 -7.61
C ASP A 117 -11.22 11.67 -8.04
N LEU A 118 -11.30 11.43 -9.35
CA LEU A 118 -11.72 10.13 -9.89
C LEU A 118 -10.73 9.02 -9.48
N ALA A 119 -9.42 9.28 -9.57
CA ALA A 119 -8.40 8.31 -9.21
C ALA A 119 -8.48 7.95 -7.71
N ARG A 120 -8.72 8.93 -6.84
CA ARG A 120 -8.94 8.67 -5.40
C ARG A 120 -10.15 7.77 -5.16
N ARG A 121 -11.26 8.04 -5.84
CA ARG A 121 -12.47 7.21 -5.75
C ARG A 121 -12.24 5.80 -6.30
N VAL A 122 -11.56 5.66 -7.43
CA VAL A 122 -11.20 4.34 -7.97
C VAL A 122 -10.32 3.56 -7.00
N LEU A 123 -9.36 4.21 -6.34
CA LEU A 123 -8.57 3.59 -5.27
C LEU A 123 -9.45 3.11 -4.11
N GLU A 124 -10.30 3.98 -3.59
CA GLU A 124 -11.08 3.73 -2.37
C GLU A 124 -12.25 2.77 -2.58
N ASP A 125 -12.94 2.87 -3.71
CA ASP A 125 -14.20 2.18 -3.98
C ASP A 125 -14.00 0.90 -4.81
N VAL A 126 -12.87 0.75 -5.51
CA VAL A 126 -12.61 -0.39 -6.42
C VAL A 126 -11.32 -1.11 -6.09
N ALA A 127 -10.17 -0.43 -6.18
CA ALA A 127 -8.87 -1.10 -6.12
C ALA A 127 -8.62 -1.72 -4.73
N ARG A 128 -8.91 -0.97 -3.67
CA ARG A 128 -8.82 -1.46 -2.27
C ARG A 128 -9.84 -2.55 -1.96
N PRO A 129 -11.15 -2.36 -2.18
CA PRO A 129 -12.14 -3.38 -1.80
C PRO A 129 -12.01 -4.68 -2.61
N GLN A 130 -11.62 -4.60 -3.88
CA GLN A 130 -11.44 -5.77 -4.74
C GLN A 130 -10.03 -6.38 -4.67
N HIS A 131 -9.09 -5.76 -3.94
CA HIS A 131 -7.66 -6.10 -3.92
C HIS A 131 -7.09 -6.30 -5.33
N ARG A 132 -7.48 -5.41 -6.23
CA ARG A 132 -7.27 -5.54 -7.67
C ARG A 132 -6.73 -4.23 -8.24
N PRO A 133 -5.62 -4.24 -8.98
CA PRO A 133 -5.11 -3.01 -9.57
C PRO A 133 -6.03 -2.52 -10.69
N VAL A 134 -6.20 -1.21 -10.80
CA VAL A 134 -7.08 -0.58 -11.78
C VAL A 134 -6.29 0.39 -12.65
N ILE A 135 -6.30 0.13 -13.96
CA ILE A 135 -5.70 0.98 -14.99
C ILE A 135 -6.82 1.74 -15.67
N VAL A 136 -6.80 3.06 -15.55
CA VAL A 136 -7.80 3.93 -16.16
C VAL A 136 -7.13 4.76 -17.24
N GLN A 137 -7.63 4.61 -18.46
CA GLN A 137 -7.27 5.47 -19.59
C GLN A 137 -8.27 6.64 -19.66
N VAL A 138 -7.78 7.86 -19.73
CA VAL A 138 -8.61 9.08 -19.74
C VAL A 138 -8.54 9.70 -21.12
N GLU A 139 -9.70 9.88 -21.76
CA GLU A 139 -9.78 10.52 -23.07
C GLU A 139 -9.93 12.05 -22.94
N GLY A 140 -9.26 12.81 -23.81
CA GLY A 140 -9.48 14.25 -23.94
C GLY A 140 -8.79 15.15 -22.90
N VAL A 141 -7.73 14.68 -22.23
CA VAL A 141 -6.96 15.46 -21.25
C VAL A 141 -5.53 15.68 -21.72
N ASP A 142 -5.12 16.94 -21.81
CA ASP A 142 -3.71 17.29 -21.98
C ASP A 142 -2.95 17.00 -20.67
N GLY A 143 -1.92 16.14 -20.75
CA GLY A 143 -0.95 15.89 -19.67
C GLY A 143 -1.17 14.60 -18.86
N VAL A 144 -2.41 14.19 -18.59
CA VAL A 144 -2.71 12.91 -17.91
C VAL A 144 -3.64 12.08 -18.78
N GLU A 145 -3.07 11.14 -19.53
CA GLU A 145 -3.85 10.23 -20.39
C GLU A 145 -4.15 8.90 -19.69
N ARG A 146 -3.46 8.59 -18.59
CA ARG A 146 -3.63 7.35 -17.85
C ARG A 146 -3.30 7.54 -16.38
N PHE A 147 -4.00 6.81 -15.51
CA PHE A 147 -3.53 6.56 -14.15
C PHE A 147 -3.72 5.10 -13.76
N VAL A 148 -2.94 4.67 -12.78
CA VAL A 148 -3.04 3.37 -12.15
C VAL A 148 -3.30 3.55 -10.66
N ALA A 149 -4.30 2.86 -10.14
CA ALA A 149 -4.57 2.73 -8.71
C ALA A 149 -4.29 1.29 -8.26
N THR A 150 -3.42 1.12 -7.26
CA THR A 150 -3.23 -0.15 -6.53
C THR A 150 -4.06 -0.11 -5.24
N HIS A 151 -3.80 -1.01 -4.29
CA HIS A 151 -4.44 -0.99 -2.99
C HIS A 151 -3.94 0.16 -2.07
N ASP A 152 -2.79 0.75 -2.36
CA ASP A 152 -2.10 1.70 -1.47
C ASP A 152 -1.69 3.02 -2.14
N GLN A 153 -1.51 3.05 -3.46
CA GLN A 153 -1.00 4.21 -4.19
C GLN A 153 -1.76 4.49 -5.50
N ILE A 154 -1.59 5.73 -5.99
CA ILE A 154 -2.03 6.19 -7.30
C ILE A 154 -0.81 6.73 -8.04
N ARG A 155 -0.63 6.31 -9.30
CA ARG A 155 0.36 6.89 -10.21
C ARG A 155 -0.31 7.38 -11.48
N SER A 156 0.07 8.58 -11.92
CA SER A 156 -0.40 9.17 -13.18
C SER A 156 0.71 9.09 -14.22
N TYR A 157 0.32 8.86 -15.48
CA TYR A 157 1.23 8.68 -16.60
C TYR A 157 0.82 9.60 -17.76
N ALA A 158 1.82 10.19 -18.42
CA ALA A 158 1.61 10.89 -19.68
C ALA A 158 1.40 9.89 -20.84
N ARG A 159 0.96 10.38 -22.01
CA ARG A 159 0.69 9.58 -23.23
C ARG A 159 1.77 8.56 -23.57
N ASP A 160 3.02 9.02 -23.49
CA ASP A 160 4.19 8.29 -23.97
C ASP A 160 4.84 7.45 -22.86
N GLU A 161 4.26 7.42 -21.66
CA GLU A 161 4.74 6.64 -20.52
C GLU A 161 3.95 5.35 -20.37
N THR A 162 4.63 4.22 -20.54
CA THR A 162 4.10 2.90 -20.17
C THR A 162 4.28 2.65 -18.67
N PRO A 163 3.24 2.21 -17.94
CA PRO A 163 3.42 1.72 -16.58
C PRO A 163 4.43 0.58 -16.56
N ASP A 164 5.45 0.69 -15.71
CA ASP A 164 6.43 -0.37 -15.54
C ASP A 164 5.72 -1.68 -15.14
N GLU A 165 6.07 -2.79 -15.80
CA GLU A 165 5.54 -4.13 -15.47
C GLU A 165 5.80 -4.52 -14.00
N TYR A 166 6.80 -3.91 -13.37
CA TYR A 166 7.14 -4.08 -11.95
C TYR A 166 6.07 -3.56 -10.99
N PHE A 167 5.17 -2.70 -11.43
CA PHE A 167 4.14 -2.09 -10.57
C PHE A 167 3.08 -3.09 -10.07
N TRP A 168 2.96 -4.26 -10.71
CA TRP A 168 1.95 -5.26 -10.36
C TRP A 168 2.44 -6.31 -9.36
N ASN A 169 3.76 -6.36 -9.11
CA ASN A 169 4.42 -7.41 -8.32
C ASN A 169 4.93 -6.92 -6.95
N SER A 170 4.69 -5.65 -6.61
CA SER A 170 5.04 -5.05 -5.31
C SER A 170 3.93 -5.27 -4.28
#